data_AF-F8B0P9-F1
#
_entry.id   AF-F8B0P9-F1
#
_cell.length_a   1.000
_cell.length_b   1.000
_cell.length_c   1.000
_cell.angle_alpha   90.00
_cell.angle_beta   90.00
_cell.angle_gamma   90.00
#
_symmetry.space_group_name_H-M   'P 1'
#
loop_
_entity.id
_entity.type
_entity.pdbx_description
1 polymer ?
#
loop_
_entity_poly.entity_id
_entity_poly.type
_entity_poly.pdbx_seq_one_letter_code
_entity_poly.pdbx_strand_id
1 'polypeptide(L)'
;MTTDSKTSLPAGGNRETNPPAGGNHLSRDDPLAGGGRPFKLGFLTHVFSREEPAELLRRLVELFVAAEELGFDGGWIAQHHFSPQYGRLPSPLVLLAAAAQATRRIELGTAVVVLPLENPIRVAEDAAVVDALSGGRLQLGLGTGAANSPAFAAFGRDAGARRELFTQAVGLLRDLLRGGDVPGTDGLRLQPPAPTLAGRLWDSTSSAEGATAAARVGDGLLLGVGPAGSAQRPLAETYLRAYAAARSGATARPDGTAFPAGTAHPADGPGGDGRSVGTVRSGTAARSATDSPSATDGPSSTDGPSSAVGRSRAAARSLCPDGYPAARLAVAHGVFPGPDRLAAQRDLAAGIARYRPYLSHFGLPDTADDAAALDAMNVHHGPVDVIVESLATNPVGPGFTSYFIAAVQGEAGGAASFDATLRRLEIISTEIAPALGWRPATATPGTAPTPGPGRHRRPAEHP
;
A
#
# COMPACT_ATOMS: atom_id res chain seq x y z
N MET A 1 -65.12 10.00 -12.32
CA MET A 1 -65.69 10.09 -10.97
C MET A 1 -65.08 8.95 -10.16
N THR A 2 -63.97 9.15 -9.44
CA THR A 2 -63.86 9.64 -8.02
C THR A 2 -64.63 8.72 -7.08
N THR A 3 -64.09 8.13 -6.00
CA THR A 3 -63.14 8.59 -4.95
C THR A 3 -62.51 7.34 -4.29
N ASP A 4 -61.22 7.30 -3.95
CA ASP A 4 -60.51 7.93 -2.81
C ASP A 4 -60.95 7.44 -1.41
N SER A 5 -60.01 6.88 -0.64
CA SER A 5 -59.90 7.01 0.82
C SER A 5 -58.52 6.55 1.32
N LYS A 6 -57.64 7.55 1.42
CA LYS A 6 -56.44 7.60 2.26
C LYS A 6 -56.80 7.50 3.74
N THR A 7 -55.92 6.87 4.51
CA THR A 7 -55.78 7.14 5.95
C THR A 7 -54.44 7.84 6.16
N SER A 8 -54.51 9.11 6.56
CA SER A 8 -53.38 9.98 6.95
C SER A 8 -53.29 9.99 8.49
N LEU A 9 -52.11 9.94 9.13
CA LEU A 9 -51.29 11.05 9.69
C LEU A 9 -50.38 10.47 10.81
N PRO A 10 -49.37 11.17 11.37
CA PRO A 10 -48.94 12.55 11.11
C PRO A 10 -47.44 12.74 10.78
N ALA A 11 -47.17 13.91 10.23
CA ALA A 11 -45.84 14.52 10.16
C ALA A 11 -45.38 14.94 11.56
N GLY A 12 -44.22 14.43 11.98
CA GLY A 12 -43.45 14.93 13.11
C GLY A 12 -42.08 15.36 12.60
N GLY A 13 -41.86 16.67 12.50
CA GLY A 13 -40.52 17.21 12.25
C GLY A 13 -39.65 17.00 13.49
N ASN A 14 -38.46 16.43 13.30
CA ASN A 14 -37.36 16.60 14.24
C ASN A 14 -36.11 16.99 13.44
N ARG A 15 -35.70 18.24 13.67
CA ARG A 15 -34.36 18.73 13.41
C ARG A 15 -33.37 17.98 14.30
N GLU A 16 -32.17 17.79 13.74
CA GLU A 16 -30.88 17.67 14.43
C GLU A 16 -30.76 16.65 15.56
N THR A 17 -30.07 15.54 15.24
CA THR A 17 -28.80 15.27 15.93
C THR A 17 -27.78 14.81 14.89
N ASN A 18 -26.79 15.67 14.67
CA ASN A 18 -25.59 15.36 13.90
C ASN A 18 -24.90 14.15 14.57
N PRO A 19 -24.51 13.08 13.84
CA PRO A 19 -23.59 12.12 14.42
C PRO A 19 -22.27 12.85 14.74
N PRO A 20 -21.58 12.51 15.84
CA PRO A 20 -20.34 13.18 16.20
C PRO A 20 -19.36 13.03 15.04
N ALA A 21 -18.76 14.15 14.64
CA ALA A 21 -17.70 14.21 13.65
C ALA A 21 -16.67 13.13 13.97
N GLY A 22 -16.62 12.09 13.13
CA GLY A 22 -15.65 11.03 13.23
C GLY A 22 -14.26 11.65 13.18
N GLY A 23 -13.52 11.54 14.30
CA GLY A 23 -12.13 11.92 14.33
C GLY A 23 -11.40 11.20 13.20
N ASN A 24 -10.63 11.95 12.42
CA ASN A 24 -9.71 11.41 11.43
C ASN A 24 -8.78 10.37 12.11
N HIS A 25 -9.10 9.08 11.98
CA HIS A 25 -8.19 7.97 12.26
C HIS A 25 -7.19 7.78 11.11
N LEU A 26 -6.69 8.88 10.53
CA LEU A 26 -5.38 8.84 9.88
C LEU A 26 -4.39 8.71 11.03
N SER A 27 -3.93 7.48 11.26
CA SER A 27 -3.08 7.11 12.40
C SER A 27 -2.01 8.16 12.65
N ARG A 28 -1.90 8.62 13.89
CA ARG A 28 -0.80 9.45 14.42
C ARG A 28 0.59 8.81 14.25
N ASP A 29 0.66 7.59 13.70
CA ASP A 29 1.85 6.75 13.52
C ASP A 29 2.30 6.63 12.05
N ASP A 30 1.95 7.58 11.17
CA ASP A 30 2.46 7.59 9.80
C ASP A 30 4.00 7.78 9.82
N PRO A 31 4.78 6.80 9.33
CA PRO A 31 6.24 6.80 9.41
C PRO A 31 6.94 8.00 8.78
N LEU A 32 6.30 8.61 7.78
CA LEU A 32 6.88 9.78 7.13
C LEU A 32 6.58 11.08 7.89
N ALA A 33 5.46 11.16 8.62
CA ALA A 33 5.17 12.26 9.53
C ALA A 33 6.08 12.18 10.78
N GLY A 34 6.98 13.15 10.94
CA GLY A 34 8.02 13.17 11.98
C GLY A 34 7.51 12.85 13.40
N GLY A 35 7.95 11.71 13.94
CA GLY A 35 7.71 11.28 15.32
C GLY A 35 7.52 9.76 15.50
N GLY A 36 7.10 9.05 14.45
CA GLY A 36 6.83 7.61 14.47
C GLY A 36 7.99 6.70 14.00
N ARG A 37 7.75 5.38 14.13
CA ARG A 37 8.56 4.28 13.56
C ARG A 37 8.99 4.56 12.11
N PRO A 38 10.14 4.05 11.63
CA PRO A 38 10.68 4.43 10.33
C PRO A 38 9.85 3.95 9.14
N PHE A 39 9.06 2.88 9.30
CA PHE A 39 8.15 2.33 8.29
C PHE A 39 7.06 1.46 8.94
N LYS A 40 5.98 1.17 8.20
CA LYS A 40 5.05 0.06 8.48
C LYS A 40 5.57 -1.24 7.89
N LEU A 41 5.40 -2.36 8.58
CA LEU A 41 5.78 -3.70 8.12
C LEU A 41 4.56 -4.48 7.66
N GLY A 42 4.53 -4.90 6.40
CA GLY A 42 3.50 -5.78 5.87
C GLY A 42 4.08 -7.04 5.25
N PHE A 43 3.22 -8.02 4.98
CA PHE A 43 3.57 -9.17 4.15
C PHE A 43 2.73 -9.22 2.88
N LEU A 44 3.25 -9.84 1.82
CA LEU A 44 2.54 -10.09 0.56
C LEU A 44 2.49 -11.58 0.24
N THR A 45 1.31 -12.04 -0.17
CA THR A 45 1.06 -13.37 -0.70
C THR A 45 0.46 -13.32 -2.11
N HIS A 46 1.00 -14.17 -3.00
CA HIS A 46 0.47 -14.44 -4.33
C HIS A 46 -0.37 -15.72 -4.40
N VAL A 47 -0.40 -16.50 -3.32
CA VAL A 47 -1.16 -17.75 -3.19
C VAL A 47 -0.71 -18.79 -4.22
N PHE A 48 0.56 -19.19 -4.15
CA PHE A 48 1.14 -20.18 -5.08
C PHE A 48 0.87 -21.64 -4.70
N SER A 49 0.57 -21.91 -3.42
CA SER A 49 0.43 -23.27 -2.89
C SER A 49 -0.56 -24.12 -3.69
N ARG A 50 -0.21 -25.40 -3.86
CA ARG A 50 -0.97 -26.41 -4.61
C ARG A 50 -1.84 -27.29 -3.71
N GLU A 51 -2.10 -26.83 -2.50
CA GLU A 51 -2.99 -27.51 -1.56
C GLU A 51 -4.44 -27.58 -2.06
N GLU A 52 -5.23 -28.43 -1.41
CA GLU A 52 -6.67 -28.51 -1.62
C GLU A 52 -7.29 -27.10 -1.39
N PRO A 53 -8.11 -26.57 -2.31
CA PRO A 53 -8.57 -25.19 -2.25
C PRO A 53 -9.22 -24.78 -0.92
N ALA A 54 -10.01 -25.66 -0.30
CA ALA A 54 -10.67 -25.32 0.97
C ALA A 54 -9.63 -25.11 2.10
N GLU A 55 -8.64 -26.00 2.19
CA GLU A 55 -7.57 -25.92 3.17
C GLU A 55 -6.68 -24.70 2.93
N LEU A 56 -6.32 -24.46 1.66
CA LEU A 56 -5.53 -23.30 1.26
C LEU A 56 -6.20 -21.99 1.71
N LEU A 57 -7.51 -21.83 1.47
CA LEU A 57 -8.22 -20.62 1.85
C LEU A 57 -8.31 -20.44 3.37
N ARG A 58 -8.44 -21.52 4.15
CA ARG A 58 -8.40 -21.46 5.62
C ARG A 58 -7.02 -21.03 6.12
N ARG A 59 -5.96 -21.63 5.58
CA ARG A 59 -4.57 -21.29 5.90
C ARG A 59 -4.23 -19.84 5.56
N LEU A 60 -4.80 -19.30 4.48
CA LEU A 60 -4.61 -17.88 4.18
C LEU A 60 -5.24 -17.00 5.27
N VAL A 61 -6.40 -17.34 5.82
CA VAL A 61 -6.96 -16.60 6.97
C VAL A 61 -6.06 -16.75 8.20
N GLU A 62 -5.57 -17.95 8.49
CA GLU A 62 -4.63 -18.21 9.59
C GLU A 62 -3.31 -17.44 9.43
N LEU A 63 -2.83 -17.23 8.19
CA LEU A 63 -1.65 -16.43 7.91
C LEU A 63 -1.82 -14.97 8.37
N PHE A 64 -3.01 -14.38 8.16
CA PHE A 64 -3.31 -13.03 8.63
C PHE A 64 -3.38 -12.97 10.16
N VAL A 65 -3.90 -14.01 10.81
CA VAL A 65 -3.93 -14.11 12.28
C VAL A 65 -2.50 -14.18 12.82
N ALA A 66 -1.68 -15.09 12.29
CA ALA A 66 -0.29 -15.25 12.71
C ALA A 66 0.52 -13.96 12.49
N ALA A 67 0.34 -13.28 11.36
CA ALA A 67 0.99 -12.00 11.11
C ALA A 67 0.57 -10.92 12.12
N GLU A 68 -0.71 -10.85 12.51
CA GLU A 68 -1.20 -9.93 13.54
C GLU A 68 -0.60 -10.21 14.92
N GLU A 69 -0.45 -11.50 15.27
CA GLU A 69 0.18 -11.94 16.52
C GLU A 69 1.66 -11.60 16.57
N LEU A 70 2.35 -11.69 15.43
CA LEU A 70 3.74 -11.25 15.24
C LEU A 70 3.88 -9.72 15.15
N GLY A 71 2.77 -8.99 15.16
CA GLY A 71 2.75 -7.53 15.22
C GLY A 71 2.86 -6.82 13.88
N PHE A 72 2.71 -7.53 12.75
CA PHE A 72 2.67 -6.91 11.42
C PHE A 72 1.56 -5.86 11.33
N ASP A 73 1.83 -4.82 10.56
CA ASP A 73 0.91 -3.71 10.31
C ASP A 73 -0.14 -4.04 9.27
N GLY A 74 0.17 -4.92 8.30
CA GLY A 74 -0.76 -5.31 7.27
C GLY A 74 -0.42 -6.60 6.55
N GLY A 75 -1.47 -7.28 6.07
CA GLY A 75 -1.34 -8.41 5.15
C GLY A 75 -1.89 -8.04 3.78
N TRP A 76 -1.12 -8.31 2.74
CA TRP A 76 -1.45 -7.95 1.36
C TRP A 76 -1.61 -9.20 0.51
N ILE A 77 -2.62 -9.20 -0.37
CA ILE A 77 -2.91 -10.36 -1.21
C ILE A 77 -3.14 -9.98 -2.67
N ALA A 78 -2.50 -10.71 -3.58
CA ALA A 78 -2.58 -10.46 -5.02
C ALA A 78 -3.77 -11.19 -5.66
N GLN A 79 -4.43 -10.51 -6.61
CA GLN A 79 -5.46 -11.13 -7.46
C GLN A 79 -4.84 -11.72 -8.73
N HIS A 80 -5.17 -12.98 -9.01
CA HIS A 80 -4.79 -13.66 -10.24
C HIS A 80 -5.93 -14.50 -10.79
N HIS A 81 -6.11 -14.43 -12.11
CA HIS A 81 -7.18 -15.11 -12.82
C HIS A 81 -6.60 -16.18 -13.75
N PHE A 82 -7.10 -17.42 -13.61
CA PHE A 82 -6.84 -18.56 -14.50
C PHE A 82 -5.36 -18.89 -14.75
N SER A 83 -4.45 -18.31 -13.98
CA SER A 83 -3.01 -18.34 -14.21
C SER A 83 -2.28 -18.83 -12.96
N PRO A 84 -2.25 -20.15 -12.70
CA PRO A 84 -1.63 -20.72 -11.50
C PRO A 84 -0.13 -20.40 -11.38
N GLN A 85 0.50 -19.94 -12.47
CA GLN A 85 1.85 -19.41 -12.49
C GLN A 85 1.97 -18.04 -11.78
N TYR A 86 0.95 -17.18 -11.76
CA TYR A 86 1.06 -15.87 -11.10
C TYR A 86 0.38 -15.81 -9.73
N GLY A 87 -0.59 -16.69 -9.51
CA GLY A 87 -1.26 -16.87 -8.24
C GLY A 87 -2.54 -17.66 -8.39
N ARG A 88 -3.18 -18.03 -7.28
CA ARG A 88 -4.38 -18.88 -7.28
C ARG A 88 -5.61 -18.25 -6.65
N LEU A 89 -5.55 -16.96 -6.26
CA LEU A 89 -6.69 -16.27 -5.67
C LEU A 89 -7.31 -15.27 -6.64
N PRO A 90 -8.52 -15.54 -7.17
CA PRO A 90 -9.24 -14.60 -8.04
C PRO A 90 -10.11 -13.60 -7.29
N SER A 91 -10.42 -13.81 -6.00
CA SER A 91 -11.39 -13.00 -5.25
C SER A 91 -10.81 -12.51 -3.91
N PRO A 92 -9.89 -11.53 -3.92
CA PRO A 92 -9.20 -11.09 -2.71
C PRO A 92 -10.14 -10.45 -1.68
N LEU A 93 -11.10 -9.62 -2.09
CA LEU A 93 -12.03 -8.96 -1.16
C LEU A 93 -12.89 -9.97 -0.37
N VAL A 94 -13.29 -11.08 -1.00
CA VAL A 94 -14.04 -12.16 -0.34
C VAL A 94 -13.20 -12.81 0.76
N LEU A 95 -11.94 -13.12 0.48
CA LEU A 95 -11.03 -13.69 1.46
C LEU A 95 -10.70 -12.69 2.58
N LEU A 96 -10.50 -11.41 2.23
CA LEU A 96 -10.24 -10.35 3.21
C LEU A 96 -11.46 -10.09 4.11
N ALA A 97 -12.69 -10.28 3.64
CA ALA A 97 -13.88 -10.27 4.50
C ALA A 97 -13.81 -11.34 5.60
N ALA A 98 -13.33 -12.54 5.27
CA ALA A 98 -13.12 -13.61 6.25
C ALA A 98 -11.97 -13.26 7.21
N ALA A 99 -10.83 -12.79 6.69
CA ALA A 99 -9.70 -12.34 7.50
C ALA A 99 -10.07 -11.18 8.44
N ALA A 100 -10.95 -10.28 8.02
CA ALA A 100 -11.46 -9.18 8.83
C ALA A 100 -12.17 -9.68 10.11
N GLN A 101 -12.88 -10.80 10.04
CA GLN A 101 -13.56 -11.37 11.20
C GLN A 101 -12.62 -12.17 12.11
N ALA A 102 -11.52 -12.69 11.56
CA ALA A 102 -10.51 -13.44 12.32
C ALA A 102 -9.48 -12.53 13.04
N THR A 103 -9.32 -11.29 12.59
CA THR A 103 -8.29 -10.34 13.08
C THR A 103 -8.92 -9.09 13.69
N ARG A 104 -8.12 -8.24 14.38
CA ARG A 104 -8.63 -7.06 15.10
C ARG A 104 -7.89 -5.75 14.80
N ARG A 105 -6.64 -5.81 14.36
CA ARG A 105 -5.72 -4.67 14.23
C ARG A 105 -5.06 -4.59 12.86
N ILE A 106 -4.62 -5.71 12.30
CA ILE A 106 -3.83 -5.77 11.07
C ILE A 106 -4.60 -5.15 9.90
N GLU A 107 -3.93 -4.33 9.10
CA GLU A 107 -4.49 -3.79 7.87
C GLU A 107 -4.69 -4.90 6.83
N LEU A 108 -5.76 -4.80 6.04
CA LEU A 108 -6.14 -5.81 5.07
C LEU A 108 -5.96 -5.22 3.67
N GLY A 109 -4.92 -5.65 2.96
CA GLY A 109 -4.47 -5.04 1.72
C GLY A 109 -4.74 -5.87 0.47
N THR A 110 -5.16 -5.24 -0.61
CA THR A 110 -5.11 -5.85 -1.95
C THR A 110 -3.87 -5.37 -2.70
N ALA A 111 -3.13 -6.29 -3.33
CA ALA A 111 -1.90 -5.99 -4.06
C ALA A 111 -1.83 -6.77 -5.39
N VAL A 112 -2.77 -6.59 -6.31
CA VAL A 112 -3.86 -5.59 -6.37
C VAL A 112 -5.17 -6.25 -6.78
N VAL A 113 -6.28 -5.52 -6.67
CA VAL A 113 -7.46 -5.79 -7.52
C VAL A 113 -7.13 -5.32 -8.94
N VAL A 114 -7.32 -6.22 -9.91
CA VAL A 114 -7.16 -5.98 -11.34
C VAL A 114 -8.40 -5.27 -11.86
N LEU A 115 -8.49 -3.99 -11.55
CA LEU A 115 -9.69 -3.19 -11.77
C LEU A 115 -10.24 -3.22 -13.22
N PRO A 116 -9.43 -3.29 -14.30
CA PRO A 116 -9.95 -3.41 -15.66
C PRO A 116 -10.78 -4.68 -15.96
N LEU A 117 -10.62 -5.73 -15.15
CA LEU A 117 -11.39 -6.97 -15.28
C LEU A 117 -12.67 -6.97 -14.43
N GLU A 118 -12.88 -5.94 -13.62
CA GLU A 118 -13.97 -5.86 -12.67
C GLU A 118 -15.02 -4.82 -13.07
N ASN A 119 -16.20 -4.90 -12.45
CA ASN A 119 -17.14 -3.79 -12.45
C ASN A 119 -16.77 -2.81 -11.31
N PRO A 120 -16.38 -1.55 -11.58
CA PRO A 120 -15.95 -0.62 -10.55
C PRO A 120 -17.02 -0.29 -9.51
N ILE A 121 -18.32 -0.33 -9.88
CA ILE A 121 -19.43 -0.15 -8.94
C ILE A 121 -19.44 -1.33 -7.96
N ARG A 122 -19.30 -2.56 -8.48
CA ARG A 122 -19.30 -3.76 -7.64
C ARG A 122 -18.09 -3.81 -6.71
N VAL A 123 -16.91 -3.44 -7.22
CA VAL A 123 -15.69 -3.36 -6.39
C VAL A 123 -15.86 -2.32 -5.28
N ALA A 124 -16.48 -1.17 -5.55
CA ALA A 124 -16.76 -0.16 -4.53
C ALA A 124 -17.69 -0.71 -3.44
N GLU A 125 -18.75 -1.45 -3.80
CA GLU A 125 -19.67 -2.07 -2.83
C GLU A 125 -18.97 -3.14 -1.98
N ASP A 126 -18.26 -4.07 -2.63
CA ASP A 126 -17.54 -5.13 -1.95
C ASP A 126 -16.47 -4.57 -1.00
N ALA A 127 -15.73 -3.55 -1.46
CA ALA A 127 -14.73 -2.88 -0.65
C ALA A 127 -15.37 -2.11 0.53
N ALA A 128 -16.51 -1.46 0.33
CA ALA A 128 -17.24 -0.79 1.41
C ALA A 128 -17.74 -1.77 2.49
N VAL A 129 -18.22 -2.95 2.07
CA VAL A 129 -18.61 -4.03 3.00
C VAL A 129 -17.40 -4.54 3.78
N VAL A 130 -16.28 -4.82 3.12
CA VAL A 130 -15.05 -5.27 3.80
C VAL A 130 -14.50 -4.20 4.74
N ASP A 131 -14.50 -2.94 4.34
CA ASP A 131 -14.06 -1.82 5.18
C ASP A 131 -14.94 -1.70 6.44
N ALA A 132 -16.26 -1.82 6.30
CA ALA A 132 -17.18 -1.83 7.43
C ALA A 132 -16.96 -3.05 8.35
N LEU A 133 -16.84 -4.27 7.79
CA LEU A 133 -16.60 -5.50 8.56
C LEU A 133 -15.27 -5.48 9.31
N SER A 134 -14.26 -4.82 8.74
CA SER A 134 -12.93 -4.72 9.32
C SER A 134 -12.78 -3.56 10.30
N GLY A 135 -13.76 -2.66 10.39
CA GLY A 135 -13.66 -1.45 11.21
C GLY A 135 -12.72 -0.39 10.62
N GLY A 136 -12.68 -0.26 9.30
CA GLY A 136 -11.86 0.74 8.60
C GLY A 136 -10.42 0.32 8.30
N ARG A 137 -10.11 -0.99 8.36
CA ARG A 137 -8.75 -1.53 8.19
C ARG A 137 -8.40 -1.89 6.74
N LEU A 138 -9.32 -1.73 5.78
CA LEU A 138 -9.07 -2.06 4.38
C LEU A 138 -8.11 -1.04 3.74
N GLN A 139 -7.10 -1.57 3.07
CA GLN A 139 -6.17 -0.85 2.19
C GLN A 139 -6.44 -1.34 0.75
N LEU A 140 -7.12 -0.52 -0.05
CA LEU A 140 -7.59 -0.95 -1.37
C LEU A 140 -6.55 -0.61 -2.44
N GLY A 141 -5.68 -1.58 -2.75
CA GLY A 141 -4.75 -1.49 -3.87
C GLY A 141 -5.34 -1.96 -5.19
N LEU A 142 -5.15 -1.14 -6.22
CA LEU A 142 -5.76 -1.25 -7.53
C LEU A 142 -4.64 -1.23 -8.59
N GLY A 143 -4.80 -1.99 -9.68
CA GLY A 143 -3.84 -1.88 -10.78
C GLY A 143 -4.35 -2.42 -12.12
N THR A 144 -3.52 -2.21 -13.13
CA THR A 144 -3.86 -2.49 -14.54
C THR A 144 -3.84 -3.96 -14.92
N GLY A 145 -3.28 -4.84 -14.08
CA GLY A 145 -3.27 -6.28 -14.31
C GLY A 145 -2.29 -6.80 -15.35
N ALA A 146 -1.08 -6.24 -15.46
CA ALA A 146 -0.09 -6.68 -16.44
C ALA A 146 0.17 -8.20 -16.43
N ALA A 147 0.34 -8.80 -15.25
CA ALA A 147 0.50 -10.27 -15.10
C ALA A 147 -0.76 -11.07 -15.49
N ASN A 148 -1.93 -10.43 -15.48
CA ASN A 148 -3.21 -11.00 -15.87
C ASN A 148 -3.54 -10.76 -17.36
N SER A 149 -2.61 -10.25 -18.18
CA SER A 149 -2.87 -9.97 -19.61
C SER A 149 -3.51 -11.16 -20.36
N PRO A 150 -3.10 -12.43 -20.15
CA PRO A 150 -3.75 -13.57 -20.80
C PRO A 150 -5.21 -13.79 -20.38
N ALA A 151 -5.61 -13.33 -19.19
CA ALA A 151 -6.96 -13.51 -18.67
C ALA A 151 -7.97 -12.52 -19.26
N PHE A 152 -7.55 -11.40 -19.85
CA PHE A 152 -8.45 -10.36 -20.38
C PHE A 152 -9.47 -10.91 -21.38
N ALA A 153 -9.04 -11.82 -22.25
CA ALA A 153 -9.92 -12.45 -23.23
C ALA A 153 -11.06 -13.27 -22.56
N ALA A 154 -10.80 -13.89 -21.40
CA ALA A 154 -11.82 -14.64 -20.65
C ALA A 154 -12.95 -13.74 -20.11
N PHE A 155 -12.67 -12.44 -19.94
CA PHE A 155 -13.66 -11.43 -19.52
C PHE A 155 -14.19 -10.60 -20.69
N GLY A 156 -13.90 -10.99 -21.93
CA GLY A 156 -14.31 -10.23 -23.13
C GLY A 156 -13.68 -8.84 -23.20
N ARG A 157 -12.47 -8.66 -22.63
CA ARG A 157 -11.74 -7.40 -22.63
C ARG A 157 -10.47 -7.49 -23.47
N ASP A 158 -10.04 -6.37 -24.02
CA ASP A 158 -8.75 -6.25 -24.68
C ASP A 158 -7.66 -5.86 -23.67
N ALA A 159 -6.58 -6.65 -23.61
CA ALA A 159 -5.41 -6.36 -22.78
C ALA A 159 -4.67 -5.10 -23.25
N GLY A 160 -4.79 -4.71 -24.53
CA GLY A 160 -4.26 -3.45 -25.07
C GLY A 160 -4.89 -2.21 -24.42
N ALA A 161 -6.19 -2.27 -24.15
CA ALA A 161 -6.97 -1.19 -23.53
C ALA A 161 -6.84 -1.12 -21.99
N ARG A 162 -6.07 -1.99 -21.34
CA ARG A 162 -6.04 -2.13 -19.86
C ARG A 162 -5.76 -0.83 -19.10
N ARG A 163 -4.91 0.06 -19.64
CA ARG A 163 -4.55 1.34 -19.00
C ARG A 163 -5.70 2.33 -19.08
N GLU A 164 -6.34 2.44 -20.24
CA GLU A 164 -7.50 3.29 -20.43
C GLU A 164 -8.67 2.84 -19.55
N LEU A 165 -8.97 1.54 -19.56
CA LEU A 165 -9.99 0.92 -18.71
C LEU A 165 -9.72 1.18 -17.23
N PHE A 166 -8.46 1.06 -16.79
CA PHE A 166 -8.08 1.38 -15.42
C PHE A 166 -8.37 2.83 -15.06
N THR A 167 -7.93 3.79 -15.88
CA THR A 167 -8.12 5.23 -15.63
C THR A 167 -9.60 5.59 -15.50
N GLN A 168 -10.45 5.06 -16.37
CA GLN A 168 -11.89 5.27 -16.30
C GLN A 168 -12.50 4.64 -15.04
N ALA A 169 -12.15 3.38 -14.76
CA ALA A 169 -12.71 2.63 -13.65
C ALA A 169 -12.28 3.18 -12.28
N VAL A 170 -11.02 3.59 -12.12
CA VAL A 170 -10.51 4.14 -10.85
C VAL A 170 -11.10 5.52 -10.55
N GLY A 171 -11.34 6.34 -11.59
CA GLY A 171 -12.07 7.60 -11.47
C GLY A 171 -13.45 7.40 -10.88
N LEU A 172 -14.26 6.55 -11.53
CA LEU A 172 -15.61 6.22 -11.08
C LEU A 172 -15.62 5.61 -9.68
N LEU A 173 -14.78 4.60 -9.41
CA LEU A 173 -14.70 3.97 -8.08
C LEU A 173 -14.42 4.99 -6.99
N ARG A 174 -13.48 5.92 -7.23
CA ARG A 174 -13.11 6.96 -6.27
C ARG A 174 -14.27 7.93 -6.00
N ASP A 175 -15.02 8.31 -7.02
CA ASP A 175 -16.17 9.20 -6.89
C ASP A 175 -17.32 8.52 -6.10
N LEU A 176 -17.58 7.24 -6.37
CA LEU A 176 -18.56 6.45 -5.64
C LEU A 176 -18.19 6.33 -4.16
N LEU A 177 -16.93 6.02 -3.85
CA LEU A 177 -16.46 5.92 -2.46
C LEU A 177 -16.64 7.25 -1.72
N ARG A 178 -16.42 8.39 -2.39
CA ARG A 178 -16.63 9.74 -1.83
C ARG A 178 -18.10 10.12 -1.65
N GLY A 179 -19.04 9.25 -2.02
CA GLY A 179 -20.48 9.48 -1.88
C GLY A 179 -21.12 10.16 -3.10
N GLY A 180 -20.46 10.13 -4.25
CA GLY A 180 -21.05 10.53 -5.53
C GLY A 180 -22.19 9.59 -5.94
N ASP A 181 -23.06 10.10 -6.80
CA ASP A 181 -24.19 9.34 -7.34
C ASP A 181 -23.70 8.35 -8.43
N VAL A 182 -24.36 7.21 -8.54
CA VAL A 182 -24.10 6.22 -9.58
C VAL A 182 -24.51 6.80 -10.94
N PRO A 183 -23.59 6.91 -11.92
CA PRO A 183 -23.90 7.50 -13.21
C PRO A 183 -25.06 6.82 -13.92
N GLY A 184 -25.94 7.62 -14.53
CA GLY A 184 -27.10 7.12 -15.27
C GLY A 184 -28.27 6.65 -14.41
N THR A 185 -28.26 6.94 -13.11
CA THR A 185 -29.34 6.62 -12.17
C THR A 185 -29.98 7.88 -11.60
N ASP A 186 -31.17 7.73 -11.02
CA ASP A 186 -31.87 8.82 -10.31
C ASP A 186 -31.34 8.95 -8.87
N GLY A 187 -30.06 9.33 -8.73
CA GLY A 187 -29.43 9.62 -7.44
C GLY A 187 -29.11 8.41 -6.56
N LEU A 188 -28.95 7.21 -7.13
CA LEU A 188 -28.50 6.04 -6.35
C LEU A 188 -27.07 6.28 -5.85
N ARG A 189 -26.79 5.86 -4.61
CA ARG A 189 -25.49 6.00 -3.96
C ARG A 189 -24.98 4.68 -3.44
N LEU A 190 -23.67 4.61 -3.23
CA LEU A 190 -23.00 3.43 -2.67
C LEU A 190 -23.60 3.02 -1.32
N GLN A 191 -23.87 1.72 -1.15
CA GLN A 191 -24.34 1.14 0.11
C GLN A 191 -23.47 -0.09 0.49
N PRO A 192 -22.91 -0.16 1.72
CA PRO A 192 -22.89 0.92 2.70
C PRO A 192 -22.00 2.10 2.24
N PRO A 193 -22.19 3.33 2.76
CA PRO A 193 -21.29 4.44 2.47
C PRO A 193 -19.89 4.18 3.05
N ALA A 194 -18.83 4.51 2.30
CA ALA A 194 -17.44 4.34 2.73
C ALA A 194 -16.53 5.55 2.37
N PRO A 195 -16.90 6.80 2.73
CA PRO A 195 -16.14 8.00 2.34
C PRO A 195 -14.70 8.03 2.85
N THR A 196 -14.41 7.36 3.97
CA THR A 196 -13.05 7.31 4.51
C THR A 196 -12.13 6.37 3.72
N LEU A 197 -12.69 5.37 3.03
CA LEU A 197 -11.92 4.40 2.24
C LEU A 197 -11.25 5.07 1.03
N ALA A 198 -11.84 6.16 0.50
CA ALA A 198 -11.21 6.94 -0.56
C ALA A 198 -9.84 7.52 -0.18
N GLY A 199 -9.55 7.66 1.13
CA GLY A 199 -8.23 8.06 1.64
C GLY A 199 -7.22 6.91 1.79
N ARG A 200 -7.64 5.66 1.56
CA ARG A 200 -6.85 4.42 1.69
C ARG A 200 -6.73 3.66 0.37
N LEU A 201 -6.89 4.36 -0.76
CA LEU A 201 -6.62 3.82 -2.10
C LEU A 201 -5.11 3.75 -2.37
N TRP A 202 -4.69 2.73 -3.12
CA TRP A 202 -3.33 2.58 -3.61
C TRP A 202 -3.35 2.24 -5.11
N ASP A 203 -2.57 2.96 -5.89
CA ASP A 203 -2.39 2.68 -7.32
C ASP A 203 -1.09 1.91 -7.53
N SER A 204 -1.18 0.82 -8.30
CA SER A 204 -0.02 0.08 -8.80
C SER A 204 0.20 0.36 -10.27
N THR A 205 1.37 0.91 -10.58
CA THR A 205 1.75 1.30 -11.94
C THR A 205 3.22 1.02 -12.21
N SER A 206 3.54 0.79 -13.48
CA SER A 206 4.90 0.64 -13.98
C SER A 206 5.35 1.83 -14.83
N SER A 207 4.62 2.95 -14.80
CA SER A 207 4.92 4.16 -15.59
C SER A 207 5.02 5.41 -14.72
N ALA A 208 5.93 6.31 -15.12
CA ALA A 208 6.10 7.62 -14.48
C ALA A 208 4.82 8.48 -14.55
N GLU A 209 4.07 8.37 -15.65
CA GLU A 209 2.78 9.03 -15.82
C GLU A 209 1.76 8.54 -14.77
N GLY A 210 1.64 7.22 -14.58
CA GLY A 210 0.74 6.67 -13.56
C GLY A 210 1.18 7.04 -12.14
N ALA A 211 2.49 7.03 -11.86
CA ALA A 211 3.02 7.45 -10.56
C ALA A 211 2.69 8.93 -10.27
N THR A 212 2.80 9.78 -11.29
CA THR A 212 2.40 11.20 -11.22
C THR A 212 0.89 11.36 -11.04
N ALA A 213 0.08 10.55 -11.72
CA ALA A 213 -1.38 10.59 -11.61
C ALA A 213 -1.85 10.22 -10.19
N ALA A 214 -1.33 9.12 -9.63
CA ALA A 214 -1.61 8.68 -8.26
C ALA A 214 -1.23 9.78 -7.24
N ALA A 215 -0.06 10.39 -7.41
CA ALA A 215 0.42 11.47 -6.55
C ALA A 215 -0.52 12.69 -6.57
N ARG A 216 -0.98 13.12 -7.76
CA ARG A 216 -1.85 14.29 -7.92
C ARG A 216 -3.20 14.13 -7.23
N VAL A 217 -3.79 12.95 -7.29
CA VAL A 217 -5.10 12.67 -6.67
C VAL A 217 -4.99 12.30 -5.19
N GLY A 218 -3.77 12.03 -4.71
CA GLY A 218 -3.48 11.73 -3.32
C GLY A 218 -3.58 10.27 -2.91
N ASP A 219 -3.59 9.38 -3.88
CA ASP A 219 -3.57 7.95 -3.63
C ASP A 219 -2.15 7.52 -3.22
N GLY A 220 -2.05 6.37 -2.56
CA GLY A 220 -0.76 5.75 -2.28
C GLY A 220 -0.18 5.12 -3.54
N LEU A 221 1.14 5.05 -3.65
CA LEU A 221 1.81 4.26 -4.69
C LEU A 221 2.21 2.90 -4.12
N LEU A 222 1.79 1.82 -4.79
CA LEU A 222 2.19 0.46 -4.47
C LEU A 222 3.09 -0.08 -5.59
N LEU A 223 4.32 -0.42 -5.26
CA LEU A 223 5.28 -1.02 -6.18
C LEU A 223 5.49 -2.50 -5.84
N GLY A 224 5.24 -3.37 -6.81
CA GLY A 224 5.53 -4.81 -6.69
C GLY A 224 7.04 -5.10 -6.69
N VAL A 225 7.39 -6.37 -6.46
CA VAL A 225 8.77 -6.86 -6.54
C VAL A 225 9.31 -6.62 -7.96
N GLY A 226 10.50 -6.03 -8.04
CA GLY A 226 11.15 -5.72 -9.31
C GLY A 226 12.49 -5.03 -9.09
N PRO A 227 13.22 -4.71 -10.18
CA PRO A 227 14.57 -4.17 -10.08
C PRO A 227 14.62 -2.86 -9.30
N ALA A 228 15.41 -2.83 -8.22
CA ALA A 228 15.42 -1.73 -7.26
C ALA A 228 15.84 -0.40 -7.90
N GLY A 229 16.95 -0.41 -8.65
CA GLY A 229 17.55 0.80 -9.22
C GLY A 229 16.91 1.27 -10.52
N SER A 230 16.54 0.35 -11.42
CA SER A 230 16.05 0.69 -12.76
C SER A 230 14.54 0.78 -12.87
N ALA A 231 13.78 0.14 -11.97
CA ALA A 231 12.32 0.15 -12.01
C ALA A 231 11.70 0.81 -10.77
N GLN A 232 12.01 0.34 -9.56
CA GLN A 232 11.32 0.78 -8.35
C GLN A 232 11.71 2.21 -7.94
N ARG A 233 13.02 2.52 -7.83
CA ARG A 233 13.51 3.83 -7.40
C ARG A 233 13.03 4.98 -8.30
N PRO A 234 13.13 4.91 -9.64
CA PRO A 234 12.70 6.02 -10.49
C PRO A 234 11.20 6.32 -10.34
N LEU A 235 10.36 5.29 -10.18
CA LEU A 235 8.92 5.45 -9.96
C LEU A 235 8.61 6.05 -8.59
N ALA A 236 9.30 5.59 -7.55
CA ALA A 236 9.18 6.14 -6.20
C ALA A 236 9.57 7.62 -6.15
N GLU A 237 10.71 8.00 -6.74
CA GLU A 237 11.15 9.40 -6.81
C GLU A 237 10.18 10.27 -7.61
N THR A 238 9.67 9.76 -8.74
CA THR A 238 8.65 10.45 -9.54
C THR A 238 7.40 10.73 -8.72
N TYR A 239 6.89 9.73 -8.00
CA TYR A 239 5.74 9.86 -7.12
C TYR A 239 5.97 10.88 -6.01
N LEU A 240 7.08 10.77 -5.26
CA LEU A 240 7.37 11.66 -4.14
C LEU A 240 7.48 13.12 -4.59
N ARG A 241 8.19 13.39 -5.70
CA ARG A 241 8.29 14.75 -6.27
C ARG A 241 6.94 15.28 -6.74
N ALA A 242 6.17 14.46 -7.45
CA ALA A 242 4.84 14.86 -7.93
C ALA A 242 3.86 15.11 -6.77
N TYR A 243 3.95 14.32 -5.70
CA TYR A 243 3.10 14.44 -4.52
C TYR A 243 3.43 15.73 -3.78
N ALA A 244 4.72 16.00 -3.54
CA ALA A 244 5.18 17.26 -2.94
C ALA A 244 4.69 18.48 -3.75
N ALA A 245 4.86 18.46 -5.08
CA ALA A 245 4.39 19.54 -5.95
C ALA A 245 2.87 19.75 -5.86
N ALA A 246 2.09 18.67 -5.82
CA ALA A 246 0.64 18.75 -5.70
C ALA A 246 0.17 19.36 -4.37
N ARG A 247 0.95 19.22 -3.29
CA ARG A 247 0.59 19.75 -1.95
C ARG A 247 1.17 21.12 -1.64
N SER A 248 2.32 21.46 -2.18
CA SER A 248 2.84 22.84 -2.15
C SER A 248 1.98 23.80 -2.98
N GLY A 249 1.28 23.32 -4.01
CA GLY A 249 0.29 24.10 -4.77
C GLY A 249 -1.04 24.29 -4.05
N ALA A 250 -1.39 23.43 -3.08
CA ALA A 250 -2.66 23.50 -2.34
C ALA A 250 -2.67 24.60 -1.26
N THR A 251 -1.51 25.16 -0.91
CA THR A 251 -1.38 26.32 -0.01
C THR A 251 -1.52 27.68 -0.70
N ALA A 252 -1.65 27.73 -2.02
CA ALA A 252 -1.94 28.95 -2.76
C ALA A 252 -3.38 28.93 -3.28
N ARG A 253 -4.33 29.46 -2.50
CA ARG A 253 -5.62 29.87 -3.06
C ARG A 253 -5.46 31.15 -3.89
N PRO A 254 -6.34 31.41 -4.88
CA PRO A 254 -6.20 32.51 -5.84
C PRO A 254 -6.36 33.93 -5.25
N ASP A 255 -6.57 34.07 -3.94
CA ASP A 255 -6.98 35.31 -3.28
C ASP A 255 -5.96 35.85 -2.25
N GLY A 256 -4.77 35.26 -2.14
CA GLY A 256 -3.63 35.88 -1.47
C GLY A 256 -3.80 36.19 0.02
N THR A 257 -4.82 35.65 0.69
CA THR A 257 -5.02 35.85 2.13
C THR A 257 -4.51 34.63 2.90
N ALA A 258 -3.37 34.80 3.55
CA ALA A 258 -2.85 33.83 4.52
C ALA A 258 -3.68 33.93 5.81
N PHE A 259 -4.16 32.79 6.32
CA PHE A 259 -4.49 32.69 7.74
C PHE A 259 -3.16 32.68 8.51
N PRO A 260 -2.93 33.58 9.48
CA PRO A 260 -1.87 33.37 10.44
C PRO A 260 -2.27 32.19 11.35
N ALA A 261 -1.33 31.31 11.63
CA ALA A 261 -1.46 30.33 12.71
C ALA A 261 -1.68 31.10 14.02
N GLY A 262 -2.92 31.10 14.52
CA GLY A 262 -3.28 31.82 15.74
C GLY A 262 -2.74 31.12 16.98
N THR A 263 -1.67 31.66 17.57
CA THR A 263 -1.48 31.63 19.02
C THR A 263 -2.37 32.71 19.64
N ALA A 264 -3.22 32.34 20.58
CA ALA A 264 -4.11 33.27 21.25
C ALA A 264 -3.37 34.22 22.21
N HIS A 265 -3.92 35.44 22.29
CA HIS A 265 -3.89 36.45 23.37
C HIS A 265 -2.97 37.70 23.23
N PRO A 266 -3.34 38.86 23.83
CA PRO A 266 -4.16 39.87 23.13
C PRO A 266 -3.52 41.28 23.07
N ALA A 267 -4.06 42.09 22.15
CA ALA A 267 -4.14 43.56 22.08
C ALA A 267 -2.89 44.43 22.34
N ASP A 268 -2.44 45.16 21.31
CA ASP A 268 -2.53 46.64 21.27
C ASP A 268 -2.20 47.20 19.87
N GLY A 269 -2.72 48.40 19.58
CA GLY A 269 -2.93 49.02 18.26
C GLY A 269 -1.72 49.67 17.55
N PRO A 270 -1.97 50.44 16.45
CA PRO A 270 -1.12 50.46 15.26
C PRO A 270 -0.25 51.72 15.09
N GLY A 271 0.80 51.62 14.26
CA GLY A 271 1.47 52.78 13.68
C GLY A 271 2.53 52.44 12.62
N GLY A 272 2.39 53.03 11.42
CA GLY A 272 3.51 53.67 10.70
C GLY A 272 4.19 52.95 9.53
N ASP A 273 3.73 53.27 8.31
CA ASP A 273 4.45 53.66 7.09
C ASP A 273 5.94 53.28 6.85
N GLY A 274 6.27 52.90 5.60
CA GLY A 274 7.60 53.20 5.04
C GLY A 274 8.15 52.35 3.88
N ARG A 275 7.88 52.83 2.65
CA ARG A 275 8.57 52.65 1.34
C ARG A 275 10.00 52.04 1.26
N SER A 276 10.26 51.27 0.19
CA SER A 276 11.36 51.42 -0.83
C SER A 276 11.51 50.10 -1.62
N VAL A 277 11.22 49.98 -2.92
CA VAL A 277 11.96 50.36 -4.15
C VAL A 277 13.46 50.01 -4.15
N GLY A 278 13.84 49.04 -4.98
CA GLY A 278 15.23 48.73 -5.35
C GLY A 278 15.29 47.77 -6.55
N THR A 279 15.93 48.21 -7.63
CA THR A 279 15.82 47.73 -9.01
C THR A 279 17.12 47.04 -9.45
N VAL A 280 17.00 45.89 -10.12
CA VAL A 280 17.84 45.35 -11.23
C VAL A 280 19.33 45.05 -10.98
N ARG A 281 19.76 43.82 -11.31
CA ARG A 281 20.67 43.57 -12.46
C ARG A 281 20.88 42.10 -12.79
N SER A 282 20.66 41.83 -14.07
CA SER A 282 21.08 40.67 -14.87
C SER A 282 22.60 40.60 -15.03
N GLY A 283 23.15 39.40 -15.02
CA GLY A 283 24.54 39.11 -15.39
C GLY A 283 24.71 37.66 -15.84
N THR A 284 24.60 37.44 -17.14
CA THR A 284 25.02 36.23 -17.85
C THR A 284 26.55 36.13 -17.91
N ALA A 285 27.11 34.96 -17.60
CA ALA A 285 28.39 34.51 -18.15
C ALA A 285 28.45 32.98 -18.15
N ALA A 286 28.43 32.40 -19.35
CA ALA A 286 28.77 31.02 -19.63
C ALA A 286 30.30 30.84 -19.56
N ARG A 287 30.76 29.75 -18.93
CA ARG A 287 32.09 29.18 -19.21
C ARG A 287 31.98 27.65 -19.23
N SER A 288 32.38 27.07 -20.35
CA SER A 288 32.69 25.65 -20.49
C SER A 288 34.05 25.37 -19.87
N ALA A 289 34.15 24.28 -19.11
CA ALA A 289 35.41 23.63 -18.80
C ALA A 289 35.12 22.13 -18.70
N THR A 290 35.68 21.40 -19.65
CA THR A 290 35.88 19.96 -19.65
C THR A 290 36.84 19.60 -18.52
N ASP A 291 36.41 18.77 -17.57
CA ASP A 291 37.31 17.94 -16.78
C ASP A 291 36.55 16.71 -16.27
N SER A 292 37.00 15.55 -16.71
CA SER A 292 36.58 14.24 -16.19
C SER A 292 37.29 14.00 -14.84
N PRO A 293 36.59 13.66 -13.75
CA PRO A 293 37.26 13.15 -12.56
C PRO A 293 37.44 11.64 -12.66
N SER A 294 38.70 11.25 -12.56
CA SER A 294 39.21 9.93 -12.25
C SER A 294 38.54 9.30 -11.03
N ALA A 295 38.36 7.99 -11.09
CA ALA A 295 37.99 7.14 -9.97
C ALA A 295 39.03 7.22 -8.84
N THR A 296 38.57 7.55 -7.63
CA THR A 296 39.00 7.01 -6.32
C THR A 296 38.28 7.80 -5.23
N ASP A 297 37.42 7.11 -4.48
CA ASP A 297 37.11 7.26 -3.04
C ASP A 297 35.67 6.80 -2.79
N GLY A 298 35.51 5.49 -2.56
CA GLY A 298 34.28 4.94 -2.01
C GLY A 298 34.16 5.33 -0.53
N PRO A 299 32.96 5.68 -0.03
CA PRO A 299 32.81 6.00 1.38
C PRO A 299 33.07 4.75 2.23
N SER A 300 34.02 4.85 3.16
CA SER A 300 34.24 3.88 4.23
C SER A 300 32.98 3.78 5.10
N SER A 301 32.21 2.71 4.96
CA SER A 301 30.97 2.50 5.72
C SER A 301 31.25 1.84 7.07
N THR A 302 31.56 2.63 8.10
CA THR A 302 31.55 2.20 9.51
C THR A 302 30.18 2.39 10.20
N ASP A 303 29.16 2.77 9.43
CA ASP A 303 27.83 3.08 9.92
C ASP A 303 26.94 1.83 9.87
N GLY A 304 26.40 1.40 11.01
CA GLY A 304 25.52 0.23 11.10
C GLY A 304 24.18 0.37 10.34
N PRO A 305 23.38 -0.70 10.28
CA PRO A 305 22.14 -0.77 9.48
C PRO A 305 21.13 0.36 9.79
N SER A 306 20.95 0.69 11.07
CA SER A 306 20.03 1.76 11.49
C SER A 306 20.43 3.14 10.96
N SER A 307 21.73 3.44 10.87
CA SER A 307 22.21 4.70 10.29
C SER A 307 21.97 4.77 8.79
N ALA A 308 22.12 3.65 8.07
CA ALA A 308 21.80 3.58 6.64
C ALA A 308 20.30 3.81 6.39
N VAL A 309 19.42 3.20 7.19
CA VAL A 309 17.97 3.46 7.17
C VAL A 309 17.67 4.94 7.41
N GLY A 310 18.34 5.56 8.39
CA GLY A 310 18.22 7.00 8.68
C GLY A 310 18.58 7.90 7.49
N ARG A 311 19.67 7.58 6.76
CA ARG A 311 20.07 8.30 5.55
C ARG A 311 19.04 8.14 4.42
N SER A 312 18.55 6.93 4.19
CA SER A 312 17.50 6.68 3.18
C SER A 312 16.22 7.45 3.49
N ARG A 313 15.85 7.56 4.77
CA ARG A 313 14.71 8.39 5.22
C ARG A 313 14.93 9.87 4.97
N ALA A 314 16.13 10.39 5.22
CA ALA A 314 16.47 11.77 4.90
C ALA A 314 16.39 12.04 3.38
N ALA A 315 16.83 11.07 2.56
CA ALA A 315 16.74 11.17 1.10
C ALA A 315 15.29 11.18 0.59
N ALA A 316 14.40 10.32 1.13
CA ALA A 316 12.98 10.36 0.77
C ALA A 316 12.32 11.68 1.19
N ARG A 317 12.64 12.19 2.39
CA ARG A 317 12.13 13.47 2.90
C ARG A 317 12.62 14.69 2.13
N SER A 318 13.82 14.66 1.54
CA SER A 318 14.27 15.77 0.71
C SER A 318 13.47 15.88 -0.60
N LEU A 319 12.94 14.76 -1.10
CA LEU A 319 12.08 14.71 -2.28
C LEU A 319 10.64 15.14 -1.98
N CYS A 320 10.15 14.78 -0.79
CA CYS A 320 8.84 15.18 -0.29
C CYS A 320 8.98 15.66 1.15
N PRO A 321 9.27 16.96 1.37
CA PRO A 321 9.37 17.55 2.70
C PRO A 321 8.07 17.39 3.49
N ASP A 322 8.18 17.33 4.81
CA ASP A 322 7.05 17.09 5.69
C ASP A 322 5.95 18.15 5.47
N GLY A 323 4.80 17.68 4.98
CA GLY A 323 3.58 18.44 4.76
C GLY A 323 2.37 17.52 4.91
N TYR A 324 1.31 17.99 5.57
CA TYR A 324 0.14 17.15 5.85
C TYR A 324 -0.80 17.08 4.63
N PRO A 325 -1.31 15.89 4.26
CA PRO A 325 -0.94 14.54 4.72
C PRO A 325 0.30 13.98 4.00
N ALA A 326 1.07 13.14 4.70
CA ALA A 326 2.29 12.53 4.17
C ALA A 326 2.04 11.64 2.94
N ALA A 327 3.05 11.54 2.07
CA ALA A 327 2.99 10.66 0.91
C ALA A 327 2.92 9.19 1.36
N ARG A 328 2.18 8.34 0.63
CA ARG A 328 2.06 6.92 0.95
C ARG A 328 2.76 6.10 -0.12
N LEU A 329 3.93 5.54 0.20
CA LEU A 329 4.74 4.73 -0.70
C LEU A 329 4.96 3.34 -0.10
N ALA A 330 4.38 2.34 -0.73
CA ALA A 330 4.54 0.94 -0.39
C ALA A 330 5.39 0.23 -1.45
N VAL A 331 6.40 -0.53 -1.01
CA VAL A 331 7.27 -1.31 -1.92
C VAL A 331 7.38 -2.73 -1.41
N ALA A 332 7.15 -3.68 -2.31
CA ALA A 332 7.31 -5.10 -2.05
C ALA A 332 8.74 -5.55 -2.37
N HIS A 333 9.32 -6.31 -1.45
CA HIS A 333 10.65 -6.94 -1.56
C HIS A 333 10.52 -8.45 -1.34
N GLY A 334 11.25 -9.25 -2.11
CA GLY A 334 11.39 -10.67 -1.77
C GLY A 334 12.28 -10.81 -0.54
N VAL A 335 11.82 -11.50 0.51
CA VAL A 335 12.63 -11.69 1.74
C VAL A 335 12.59 -13.15 2.17
N PHE A 336 13.72 -13.84 2.03
CA PHE A 336 13.84 -15.29 2.21
C PHE A 336 15.01 -15.63 3.13
N PRO A 337 14.82 -15.50 4.45
CA PRO A 337 15.83 -15.89 5.43
C PRO A 337 16.09 -17.40 5.37
N GLY A 338 17.35 -17.77 5.48
CA GLY A 338 17.81 -19.16 5.50
C GLY A 338 19.18 -19.27 6.19
N PRO A 339 19.63 -20.49 6.51
CA PRO A 339 20.91 -20.70 7.19
C PRO A 339 22.11 -20.24 6.33
N ASP A 340 21.95 -20.29 5.01
CA ASP A 340 22.91 -19.81 4.03
C ASP A 340 22.19 -19.42 2.72
N ARG A 341 22.90 -18.75 1.80
CA ARG A 341 22.32 -18.31 0.51
C ARG A 341 21.89 -19.48 -0.39
N LEU A 342 22.61 -20.60 -0.35
CA LEU A 342 22.35 -21.74 -1.22
C LEU A 342 21.08 -22.48 -0.79
N ALA A 343 20.86 -22.63 0.51
CA ALA A 343 19.63 -23.16 1.09
C ALA A 343 18.43 -22.27 0.72
N ALA A 344 18.56 -20.95 0.86
CA ALA A 344 17.49 -20.02 0.48
C ALA A 344 17.21 -20.05 -1.04
N GLN A 345 18.24 -20.20 -1.88
CA GLN A 345 18.08 -20.37 -3.33
C GLN A 345 17.36 -21.67 -3.69
N ARG A 346 17.66 -22.78 -3.00
CA ARG A 346 16.96 -24.05 -3.23
C ARG A 346 15.47 -23.94 -2.93
N ASP A 347 15.11 -23.26 -1.84
CA ASP A 347 13.71 -22.95 -1.51
C ASP A 347 13.02 -22.11 -2.60
N LEU A 348 13.78 -21.24 -3.25
CA LEU A 348 13.32 -20.32 -4.28
C LEU A 348 13.35 -20.89 -5.70
N ALA A 349 14.05 -22.00 -5.95
CA ALA A 349 14.36 -22.49 -7.30
C ALA A 349 13.13 -22.61 -8.22
N ALA A 350 12.01 -23.12 -7.69
CA ALA A 350 10.75 -23.22 -8.43
C ALA A 350 10.18 -21.84 -8.81
N GLY A 351 10.27 -20.87 -7.89
CA GLY A 351 9.90 -19.49 -8.14
C GLY A 351 10.81 -18.82 -9.18
N ILE A 352 12.13 -19.03 -9.09
CA ILE A 352 13.11 -18.46 -10.03
C ILE A 352 12.84 -18.96 -11.45
N ALA A 353 12.69 -20.27 -11.63
CA ALA A 353 12.39 -20.87 -12.93
C ALA A 353 11.12 -20.29 -13.57
N ARG A 354 10.13 -19.97 -12.74
CA ARG A 354 8.86 -19.38 -13.18
C ARG A 354 8.98 -17.91 -13.55
N TYR A 355 9.75 -17.13 -12.79
CA TYR A 355 9.91 -15.69 -13.03
C TYR A 355 10.92 -15.39 -14.12
N ARG A 356 11.79 -16.34 -14.49
CA ARG A 356 12.83 -16.15 -15.50
C ARG A 356 12.31 -15.61 -16.84
N PRO A 357 11.22 -16.14 -17.45
CA PRO A 357 10.64 -15.56 -18.67
C PRO A 357 10.18 -14.10 -18.50
N TYR A 358 9.80 -13.72 -17.26
CA TYR A 358 9.32 -12.39 -16.93
C TYR A 358 10.46 -11.36 -16.75
N LEU A 359 11.71 -11.79 -16.57
CA LEU A 359 12.87 -10.88 -16.49
C LEU A 359 12.98 -9.98 -17.74
N SER A 360 12.65 -10.53 -18.91
CA SER A 360 12.61 -9.81 -20.18
C SER A 360 11.65 -8.61 -20.16
N HIS A 361 10.59 -8.65 -19.33
CA HIS A 361 9.65 -7.54 -19.16
C HIS A 361 10.33 -6.29 -18.58
N PHE A 362 11.39 -6.50 -17.79
CA PHE A 362 12.21 -5.43 -17.21
C PHE A 362 13.45 -5.11 -18.06
N GLY A 363 13.54 -5.67 -19.27
CA GLY A 363 14.72 -5.53 -20.13
C GLY A 363 15.97 -6.22 -19.57
N LEU A 364 15.80 -7.15 -18.61
CA LEU A 364 16.90 -7.91 -18.04
C LEU A 364 17.23 -9.13 -18.92
N PRO A 365 18.51 -9.49 -19.05
CA PRO A 365 18.92 -10.65 -19.82
C PRO A 365 18.39 -11.94 -19.17
N ASP A 366 18.13 -12.95 -20.01
CA ASP A 366 17.89 -14.31 -19.54
C ASP A 366 19.21 -14.87 -19.01
N THR A 367 19.42 -14.81 -17.69
CA THR A 367 20.64 -15.27 -17.04
C THR A 367 20.52 -16.75 -16.67
N ALA A 368 21.61 -17.52 -16.84
CA ALA A 368 21.67 -18.90 -16.36
C ALA A 368 21.81 -18.99 -14.83
N ASP A 369 22.30 -17.91 -14.19
CA ASP A 369 22.60 -17.84 -12.76
C ASP A 369 21.40 -17.36 -11.92
N ASP A 370 20.92 -18.24 -11.05
CA ASP A 370 19.81 -17.98 -10.12
C ASP A 370 20.12 -16.86 -9.13
N ALA A 371 21.38 -16.70 -8.70
CA ALA A 371 21.77 -15.64 -7.78
C ALA A 371 21.62 -14.26 -8.43
N ALA A 372 22.17 -14.11 -9.63
CA ALA A 372 22.04 -12.89 -10.42
C ALA A 372 20.58 -12.54 -10.74
N ALA A 373 19.74 -13.53 -11.04
CA ALA A 373 18.31 -13.32 -11.28
C ALA A 373 17.57 -12.79 -10.03
N LEU A 374 17.85 -13.36 -8.85
CA LEU A 374 17.28 -12.92 -7.58
C LEU A 374 17.73 -11.50 -7.22
N ASP A 375 19.03 -11.21 -7.33
CA ASP A 375 19.59 -9.89 -7.05
C ASP A 375 19.00 -8.82 -7.99
N ALA A 376 18.87 -9.15 -9.28
CA ALA A 376 18.27 -8.25 -10.27
C ALA A 376 16.78 -7.97 -9.99
N MET A 377 16.07 -8.91 -9.38
CA MET A 377 14.66 -8.78 -9.00
C MET A 377 14.45 -8.23 -7.59
N ASN A 378 15.51 -7.77 -6.93
CA ASN A 378 15.45 -7.22 -5.58
C ASN A 378 14.91 -8.23 -4.54
N VAL A 379 15.37 -9.47 -4.65
CA VAL A 379 15.10 -10.54 -3.69
C VAL A 379 16.29 -10.67 -2.74
N HIS A 380 16.00 -10.59 -1.44
CA HIS A 380 16.98 -10.65 -0.37
C HIS A 380 16.91 -12.03 0.31
N HIS A 381 17.99 -12.81 0.21
CA HIS A 381 18.01 -14.20 0.67
C HIS A 381 19.32 -14.59 1.36
N GLY A 382 19.22 -15.58 2.25
CA GLY A 382 20.36 -16.11 3.01
C GLY A 382 20.31 -15.74 4.51
N PRO A 383 21.48 -15.66 5.18
CA PRO A 383 21.56 -15.35 6.61
C PRO A 383 20.94 -13.99 6.97
N VAL A 384 20.44 -13.86 8.19
CA VAL A 384 19.72 -12.67 8.68
C VAL A 384 20.57 -11.40 8.57
N ASP A 385 21.83 -11.45 8.98
CA ASP A 385 22.77 -10.33 8.90
C ASP A 385 23.00 -9.87 7.45
N VAL A 386 23.14 -10.82 6.52
CA VAL A 386 23.27 -10.54 5.08
C VAL A 386 22.02 -9.86 4.53
N ILE A 387 20.83 -10.32 4.93
CA ILE A 387 19.55 -9.72 4.52
C ILE A 387 19.40 -8.31 5.09
N VAL A 388 19.74 -8.10 6.36
CA VAL A 388 19.67 -6.80 7.03
C VAL A 388 20.59 -5.80 6.33
N GLU A 389 21.84 -6.17 6.06
CA GLU A 389 22.80 -5.34 5.33
C GLU A 389 22.27 -4.95 3.93
N SER A 390 21.73 -5.95 3.22
CA SER A 390 21.18 -5.78 1.86
C SER A 390 19.94 -4.87 1.84
N LEU A 391 19.04 -4.99 2.82
CA LEU A 391 17.86 -4.14 2.95
C LEU A 391 18.21 -2.72 3.43
N ALA A 392 19.17 -2.58 4.34
CA ALA A 392 19.59 -1.28 4.86
C ALA A 392 20.23 -0.39 3.79
N THR A 393 20.95 -1.01 2.86
CA THR A 393 21.62 -0.35 1.72
C THR A 393 20.76 -0.28 0.46
N ASN A 394 19.55 -0.86 0.49
CA ASN A 394 18.65 -0.89 -0.66
C ASN A 394 18.18 0.51 -1.07
N PRO A 395 18.25 0.88 -2.36
CA PRO A 395 17.85 2.20 -2.84
C PRO A 395 16.38 2.57 -2.59
N VAL A 396 15.50 1.58 -2.41
CA VAL A 396 14.10 1.73 -2.04
C VAL A 396 13.75 0.87 -0.82
N GLY A 397 14.70 0.70 0.09
CA GLY A 397 14.52 -0.08 1.31
C GLY A 397 13.58 0.56 2.34
N PRO A 398 13.48 -0.02 3.54
CA PRO A 398 12.54 0.42 4.56
C PRO A 398 12.68 1.88 4.98
N GLY A 399 13.87 2.48 4.89
CA GLY A 399 14.05 3.91 5.18
C GLY A 399 13.45 4.83 4.11
N PHE A 400 13.29 4.36 2.87
CA PHE A 400 12.81 5.17 1.74
C PHE A 400 11.28 5.07 1.53
N THR A 401 10.62 4.18 2.27
CA THR A 401 9.20 3.83 2.07
C THR A 401 8.40 4.11 3.34
N SER A 402 7.10 4.39 3.20
CA SER A 402 6.21 4.42 4.39
C SER A 402 5.67 3.04 4.72
N TYR A 403 5.69 2.12 3.77
CA TYR A 403 5.26 0.73 3.93
C TYR A 403 6.26 -0.23 3.28
N PHE A 404 6.99 -0.96 4.11
CA PHE A 404 7.83 -2.06 3.65
C PHE A 404 6.99 -3.34 3.63
N ILE A 405 6.86 -3.96 2.46
CA ILE A 405 6.07 -5.18 2.28
C ILE A 405 7.03 -6.34 1.96
N ALA A 406 7.09 -7.35 2.83
CA ALA A 406 7.85 -8.56 2.58
C ALA A 406 7.02 -9.57 1.79
N ALA A 407 7.43 -9.91 0.57
CA ALA A 407 6.92 -11.07 -0.14
C ALA A 407 7.59 -12.32 0.42
N VAL A 408 6.81 -13.18 1.07
CA VAL A 408 7.30 -14.25 1.98
C VAL A 408 7.01 -15.68 1.50
N GLN A 409 6.43 -15.83 0.31
CA GLN A 409 5.98 -17.12 -0.18
C GLN A 409 6.98 -17.77 -1.13
N GLY A 410 7.37 -19.00 -0.79
CA GLY A 410 8.00 -19.94 -1.71
C GLY A 410 6.98 -20.92 -2.28
N GLU A 411 7.42 -21.77 -3.21
CA GLU A 411 6.54 -22.64 -3.99
C GLU A 411 6.44 -24.09 -3.50
N ALA A 412 6.98 -24.39 -2.32
CA ALA A 412 6.74 -25.70 -1.71
C ALA A 412 5.22 -25.92 -1.58
N GLY A 413 4.74 -27.14 -1.84
CA GLY A 413 3.33 -27.50 -1.66
C GLY A 413 3.09 -28.08 -0.26
N GLY A 414 1.88 -27.91 0.26
CA GLY A 414 1.44 -28.59 1.49
C GLY A 414 1.83 -27.88 2.78
N ALA A 415 1.52 -28.54 3.91
CA ALA A 415 1.69 -27.96 5.24
C ALA A 415 3.11 -27.46 5.54
N ALA A 416 4.14 -28.18 5.07
CA ALA A 416 5.54 -27.79 5.22
C ALA A 416 5.86 -26.42 4.59
N SER A 417 5.15 -26.04 3.52
CA SER A 417 5.31 -24.73 2.88
C SER A 417 4.69 -23.60 3.69
N PHE A 418 3.51 -23.86 4.24
CA PHE A 418 2.83 -22.92 5.12
C PHE A 418 3.64 -22.68 6.39
N ASP A 419 4.13 -23.74 7.03
CA ASP A 419 4.98 -23.65 8.22
C ASP A 419 6.28 -22.89 7.90
N ALA A 420 6.87 -23.11 6.72
CA ALA A 420 8.01 -22.33 6.27
C ALA A 420 7.67 -20.86 6.06
N THR A 421 6.49 -20.52 5.53
CA THR A 421 6.02 -19.13 5.43
C THR A 421 5.81 -18.50 6.80
N LEU A 422 5.21 -19.21 7.76
CA LEU A 422 5.06 -18.73 9.14
C LEU A 422 6.41 -18.46 9.79
N ARG A 423 7.37 -19.39 9.65
CA ARG A 423 8.73 -19.21 10.17
C ARG A 423 9.45 -18.02 9.53
N ARG A 424 9.24 -17.77 8.23
CA ARG A 424 9.79 -16.57 7.57
C ARG A 424 9.18 -15.30 8.15
N LEU A 425 7.86 -15.25 8.39
CA LEU A 425 7.23 -14.10 9.04
C LEU A 425 7.79 -13.86 10.43
N GLU A 426 7.98 -14.92 11.22
CA GLU A 426 8.58 -14.86 12.54
C GLU A 426 9.96 -14.20 12.48
N ILE A 427 10.91 -14.77 11.73
CA ILE A 427 12.27 -14.23 11.57
C ILE A 427 12.26 -12.77 11.09
N ILE A 428 11.37 -12.45 10.14
CA ILE A 428 11.24 -11.07 9.63
C ILE A 428 10.83 -10.12 10.75
N SER A 429 9.85 -10.50 11.56
CA SER A 429 9.31 -9.65 12.65
C SER A 429 10.20 -9.58 13.89
N THR A 430 10.94 -10.64 14.21
CA THR A 430 11.71 -10.75 15.46
C THR A 430 13.17 -10.37 15.30
N GLU A 431 13.74 -10.51 14.09
CA GLU A 431 15.17 -10.30 13.85
C GLU A 431 15.43 -9.22 12.79
N ILE A 432 14.89 -9.37 11.58
CA ILE A 432 15.23 -8.50 10.44
C ILE A 432 14.65 -7.09 10.60
N ALA A 433 13.33 -6.96 10.76
CA ALA A 433 12.67 -5.66 10.83
C ALA A 433 13.10 -4.84 12.06
N PRO A 434 13.26 -5.45 13.27
CA PRO A 434 13.83 -4.73 14.42
C PRO A 434 15.24 -4.21 14.20
N ALA A 435 16.11 -4.97 13.53
CA ALA A 435 17.46 -4.51 13.17
C ALA A 435 17.45 -3.30 12.21
N LEU A 436 16.36 -3.12 11.47
CA LEU A 436 16.12 -1.99 10.56
C LEU A 436 15.33 -0.85 11.24
N GLY A 437 15.08 -0.94 12.55
CA GLY A 437 14.45 0.09 13.37
C GLY A 437 12.92 0.02 13.46
N TRP A 438 12.29 -1.02 12.89
CA TRP A 438 10.86 -1.26 13.10
C TRP A 438 10.57 -1.76 14.51
N ARG A 439 9.39 -1.40 15.00
CA ARG A 439 8.83 -1.95 16.23
C ARG A 439 7.34 -2.23 16.02
N PRO A 440 6.79 -3.31 16.60
CA PRO A 440 5.37 -3.56 16.58
C PRO A 440 4.60 -2.36 17.14
N ALA A 441 3.44 -2.05 16.58
CA ALA A 441 2.55 -1.08 17.17
C ALA A 441 2.16 -1.57 18.58
N THR A 442 2.35 -0.74 19.61
CA THR A 442 1.94 -1.10 20.97
C THR A 442 0.43 -1.23 21.00
N ALA A 443 -0.08 -2.38 21.43
CA ALA A 443 -1.51 -2.55 21.66
C ALA A 443 -1.93 -1.51 22.71
N THR A 444 -2.77 -0.55 22.34
CA THR A 444 -3.41 0.31 23.34
C THR A 444 -4.29 -0.59 24.21
N PRO A 445 -4.02 -0.72 25.52
CA PRO A 445 -4.91 -1.47 26.40
C PRO A 445 -6.19 -0.65 26.53
N GLY A 446 -7.29 -1.04 25.88
CA GLY A 446 -8.54 -0.29 26.03
C GLY A 446 -9.72 -0.64 25.14
N THR A 447 -9.53 -1.35 24.02
CA THR A 447 -10.65 -1.62 23.09
C THR A 447 -10.76 -3.11 22.78
N ALA A 448 -10.96 -3.91 23.82
CA ALA A 448 -11.53 -5.23 23.63
C ALA A 448 -13.03 -5.04 23.30
N PRO A 449 -13.53 -5.45 22.11
CA PRO A 449 -14.95 -5.51 21.90
C PRO A 449 -15.53 -6.55 22.86
N THR A 450 -16.53 -6.16 23.63
CA THR A 450 -17.29 -7.04 24.51
C THR A 450 -17.68 -8.31 23.74
N PRO A 451 -17.36 -9.52 24.22
CA PRO A 451 -17.80 -10.72 23.54
C PRO A 451 -19.33 -10.68 23.47
N GLY A 452 -19.86 -10.67 22.24
CA GLY A 452 -21.30 -10.78 22.01
C GLY A 452 -21.85 -12.02 22.71
N PRO A 453 -23.11 -11.99 23.19
CA PRO A 453 -23.67 -13.03 24.02
C PRO A 453 -23.49 -14.39 23.33
N GLY A 454 -22.84 -15.30 24.04
CA GLY A 454 -22.44 -16.60 23.53
C GLY A 454 -23.59 -17.34 22.86
N ARG A 455 -23.30 -17.91 21.69
CA ARG A 455 -24.19 -18.91 21.08
C ARG A 455 -24.37 -20.04 22.07
N HIS A 456 -25.54 -20.11 22.70
CA HIS A 456 -25.98 -21.29 23.43
C HIS A 456 -25.91 -22.49 22.49
N ARG A 457 -24.93 -23.38 22.70
CA ARG A 457 -25.01 -24.76 22.21
C ARG A 457 -26.21 -25.39 22.89
N ARG A 458 -27.29 -25.64 22.15
CA ARG A 458 -28.31 -26.61 22.59
C ARG A 458 -27.66 -27.99 22.59
N PRO A 459 -27.82 -28.82 23.64
CA PRO A 459 -27.46 -30.23 23.58
C PRO A 459 -28.34 -30.92 22.52
N ALA A 460 -27.74 -31.83 21.77
CA ALA A 460 -28.47 -32.75 20.91
C ALA A 460 -29.22 -33.76 21.80
N GLU A 461 -30.54 -33.74 21.75
CA GLU A 461 -31.37 -34.87 22.22
C GLU A 461 -31.53 -35.83 21.04
N HIS A 462 -31.01 -37.04 21.21
CA HIS A 462 -31.30 -38.19 20.35
C HIS A 462 -32.66 -38.78 20.73
N PRO A 463 -33.49 -39.21 19.76
CA PRO A 463 -34.43 -40.30 19.99
C PRO A 463 -33.75 -41.66 20.00
#